data_AF-A0A6B0ZU06-F1
#
_entry.id   AF-A0A6B0ZU06-F1
#
_cell.length_a   1.000
_cell.length_b   1.000
_cell.length_c   1.000
_cell.angle_alpha   90.00
_cell.angle_beta   90.00
_cell.angle_gamma   90.00
#
_symmetry.space_group_name_H-M   'P 1'
#
loop_
_entity.id
_entity.type
_entity.pdbx_description
1 polymer ?
#
loop_
_entity_poly.entity_id
_entity_poly.type
_entity_poly.pdbx_seq_one_letter_code
_entity_poly.pdbx_strand_id
1 'polypeptide(L)'
;MTVVERATSRPGVIRYEINRSITGTGHEHYSVGREVAGERPVDELARRLFDRGGIDAIHVNSNIITVDLAKGGTRDGIDDLIANLFIYYGPGVEVPTIPEED
;
A
#
# COMPACT_ATOMS: atom_id res chain seq x y z
N MET A 1 -3.34 -10.08 8.86
CA MET A 1 -2.26 -9.15 9.27
C MET A 1 -2.86 -8.16 10.25
N THR A 2 -2.11 -7.69 11.26
CA THR A 2 -2.55 -6.56 12.09
C THR A 2 -2.15 -5.26 11.43
N VAL A 3 -3.09 -4.32 11.27
CA VAL A 3 -2.85 -2.97 10.78
C VAL A 3 -3.27 -1.99 11.87
N VAL A 4 -2.40 -1.04 12.19
CA VAL A 4 -2.68 -0.04 13.21
C VAL A 4 -2.55 1.35 12.63
N GLU A 5 -3.65 2.09 12.62
CA GLU A 5 -3.65 3.49 12.21
C GLU A 5 -3.03 4.38 13.30
N ARG A 6 -2.22 5.34 12.88
CA ARG A 6 -1.63 6.40 13.70
C ARG A 6 -2.00 7.75 13.13
N ALA A 7 -2.52 8.61 14.00
CA ALA A 7 -2.69 10.01 13.67
C ALA A 7 -1.33 10.66 13.39
N THR A 8 -1.29 11.56 12.43
CA THR A 8 -0.14 12.43 12.18
C THR A 8 -0.53 13.88 12.47
N SER A 9 0.47 14.75 12.68
CA SER A 9 0.24 16.18 12.86
C SER A 9 -0.12 16.91 11.55
N ARG A 10 -0.06 16.23 10.40
CA ARG A 10 -0.34 16.77 9.08
C ARG A 10 -1.74 16.34 8.62
N PRO A 11 -2.69 17.28 8.43
CA PRO A 11 -3.99 16.96 7.85
C PRO A 11 -3.83 16.24 6.51
N GLY A 12 -4.66 15.23 6.26
CA GLY A 12 -4.61 14.43 5.02
C GLY A 12 -3.54 13.33 5.01
N VAL A 13 -2.58 13.34 5.93
CA VAL A 13 -1.54 12.32 6.00
C VAL A 13 -1.86 11.31 7.09
N ILE A 14 -1.91 10.03 6.72
CA ILE A 14 -2.21 8.93 7.63
C ILE A 14 -1.05 7.95 7.63
N ARG A 15 -0.69 7.48 8.82
CA ARG A 15 0.33 6.44 8.98
C ARG A 15 -0.34 5.15 9.42
N TYR A 16 0.03 4.06 8.77
CA TYR A 16 -0.31 2.70 9.15
C TYR A 16 0.94 1.94 9.53
N GLU A 17 0.88 1.21 10.63
CA GLU A 17 1.91 0.30 11.09
C GLU A 17 1.39 -1.13 10.98
N ILE A 18 2.18 -2.01 10.39
CA ILE A 18 1.88 -3.44 10.31
C ILE A 18 2.92 -4.26 11.08
N ASN A 19 2.56 -5.48 11.45
CA ASN A 19 3.43 -6.38 12.23
C ASN A 19 4.39 -7.22 11.36
N ARG A 20 4.70 -6.75 10.14
CA ARG A 20 5.62 -7.38 9.18
C ARG A 20 6.26 -6.31 8.30
N SER A 21 7.54 -6.48 7.92
CA SER A 21 8.17 -5.61 6.92
C SER A 21 7.69 -5.94 5.50
N ILE A 22 7.39 -4.92 4.70
CA ILE A 22 7.03 -5.02 3.27
C ILE A 22 8.27 -4.82 2.38
N THR A 23 9.13 -3.85 2.69
CA THR A 23 10.24 -3.44 1.82
C THR A 23 11.62 -3.86 2.32
N GLY A 24 11.70 -4.52 3.49
CA GLY A 24 12.98 -4.78 4.16
C GLY A 24 13.65 -3.46 4.57
N THR A 25 14.78 -3.13 3.93
CA THR A 25 15.52 -1.87 4.11
C THR A 25 15.19 -0.80 3.07
N GLY A 26 14.34 -1.10 2.09
CA GLY A 26 13.98 -0.19 1.01
C GLY A 26 13.01 0.92 1.45
N HIS A 27 13.15 2.09 0.82
CA HIS A 27 12.21 3.20 0.90
C HIS A 27 11.52 3.34 -0.46
N GLU A 28 10.22 3.14 -0.49
CA GLU A 28 9.44 3.17 -1.73
C GLU A 28 8.50 4.36 -1.71
N HIS A 29 8.46 5.12 -2.81
CA HIS A 29 7.58 6.26 -2.94
C HIS A 29 6.84 6.20 -4.27
N TYR A 30 5.52 6.33 -4.20
CA TYR A 30 4.64 6.30 -5.35
C TYR A 30 3.75 7.54 -5.36
N SER A 31 3.38 7.98 -6.55
CA SER A 31 2.51 9.15 -6.75
C SER A 31 1.43 8.82 -7.77
N VAL A 32 0.23 9.35 -7.55
CA VAL A 32 -0.89 9.16 -8.48
C VAL A 32 -0.53 9.63 -9.89
N GLY A 33 -0.96 8.88 -10.91
CA GLY A 33 -0.65 9.18 -12.32
C GLY A 33 0.79 8.85 -12.74
N ARG A 34 1.61 8.29 -11.86
CA ARG A 34 2.87 7.63 -12.22
C ARG A 34 2.66 6.14 -12.30
N GLU A 35 3.28 5.52 -13.31
CA GLU A 35 3.28 4.07 -13.46
C GLU A 35 3.98 3.39 -12.27
N VAL A 36 3.40 2.28 -11.81
CA VAL A 36 3.96 1.40 -10.79
C VAL A 36 4.37 0.09 -11.46
N ALA A 37 5.61 0.03 -11.94
CA ALA A 37 6.08 -1.02 -12.85
C ALA A 37 6.61 -2.31 -12.19
N GLY A 38 6.85 -2.31 -10.87
CA GLY A 38 7.37 -3.49 -10.17
C GLY A 38 6.27 -4.50 -9.81
N GLU A 39 6.65 -5.74 -9.48
CA GLU A 39 5.70 -6.81 -9.09
C GLU A 39 5.85 -7.26 -7.63
N ARG A 40 6.55 -6.46 -6.82
CA ARG A 40 6.71 -6.76 -5.40
C ARG A 40 5.39 -6.48 -4.67
N PRO A 41 5.15 -7.07 -3.47
CA PRO A 41 3.95 -6.78 -2.70
C PRO A 41 3.72 -5.29 -2.44
N VAL A 42 4.79 -4.51 -2.31
CA VAL A 42 4.70 -3.05 -2.14
C VAL A 42 4.17 -2.33 -3.38
N ASP A 43 4.54 -2.81 -4.57
CA ASP A 43 4.13 -2.24 -5.85
C ASP A 43 2.63 -2.55 -6.07
N GLU A 44 2.22 -3.79 -5.80
CA GLU A 44 0.82 -4.21 -5.84
C GLU A 44 -0.06 -3.47 -4.83
N LEU A 45 0.44 -3.26 -3.61
CA LEU A 45 -0.26 -2.44 -2.62
C LEU A 45 -0.47 -1.01 -3.13
N ALA A 46 0.55 -0.41 -3.73
CA ALA A 46 0.46 0.93 -4.27
C ALA A 46 -0.59 1.01 -5.38
N ARG A 47 -0.61 0.05 -6.31
CA ARG A 47 -1.65 -0.05 -7.35
C ARG A 47 -3.05 -0.12 -6.77
N ARG A 48 -3.31 -1.06 -5.85
CA ARG A 48 -4.64 -1.22 -5.22
C ARG A 48 -5.11 0.05 -4.50
N LEU A 49 -4.20 0.75 -3.84
CA LEU A 49 -4.50 2.00 -3.15
C LEU A 49 -4.81 3.13 -4.14
N PHE A 50 -4.08 3.25 -5.24
CA PHE A 50 -4.41 4.23 -6.28
C PHE A 50 -5.70 3.89 -7.03
N ASP A 51 -5.97 2.62 -7.30
CA ASP A 51 -7.22 2.16 -7.94
C ASP A 51 -8.44 2.42 -7.05
N ARG A 52 -8.30 2.30 -5.73
CA ARG A 52 -9.32 2.75 -4.76
C ARG A 52 -9.60 4.25 -4.90
N GLY A 53 -8.58 5.04 -5.25
CA GLY A 53 -8.67 6.48 -5.42
C GLY A 53 -8.63 7.28 -4.12
N GLY A 54 -8.66 8.61 -4.27
CA GLY A 54 -8.61 9.56 -3.14
C GLY A 54 -7.25 9.66 -2.45
N ILE A 55 -6.17 9.23 -3.12
CA ILE A 55 -4.79 9.20 -2.62
C ILE A 55 -3.89 9.91 -3.63
N ASP A 56 -3.07 10.84 -3.16
CA ASP A 56 -2.08 11.57 -3.98
C ASP A 56 -0.72 10.87 -3.97
N ALA A 57 -0.30 10.32 -2.83
CA ALA A 57 1.00 9.69 -2.68
C ALA A 57 1.02 8.59 -1.61
N ILE A 58 1.96 7.65 -1.77
CA ILE A 58 2.20 6.55 -0.84
C ILE A 58 3.70 6.45 -0.58
N HIS A 59 4.10 6.44 0.68
CA HIS A 59 5.48 6.20 1.09
C HIS A 59 5.54 4.99 2.01
N VAL A 60 6.37 4.00 1.67
CA VAL A 60 6.55 2.77 2.44
C VAL A 60 8.00 2.66 2.90
N ASN A 61 8.18 2.44 4.19
CA ASN A 61 9.48 2.13 4.79
C ASN A 61 9.29 0.98 5.79
N SER A 62 9.90 -0.17 5.48
CA SER A 62 9.82 -1.40 6.25
C SER A 62 8.37 -1.79 6.55
N ASN A 63 7.87 -1.54 7.77
CA ASN A 63 6.53 -1.89 8.22
C ASN A 63 5.60 -0.66 8.39
N ILE A 64 6.05 0.51 7.95
CA ILE A 64 5.32 1.78 8.02
C ILE A 64 4.86 2.15 6.61
N ILE A 65 3.55 2.38 6.47
CA ILE A 65 2.92 2.87 5.25
C ILE A 65 2.34 4.24 5.56
N THR A 66 2.78 5.25 4.83
CA THR A 66 2.27 6.61 4.93
C THR A 66 1.48 6.92 3.67
N VAL A 67 0.22 7.33 3.85
CA VAL A 67 -0.69 7.67 2.75
C VAL A 67 -0.99 9.16 2.83
N ASP A 68 -0.80 9.86 1.72
CA ASP A 68 -1.26 11.24 1.53
C ASP A 68 -2.59 11.22 0.79
N LEU A 69 -3.65 11.62 1.47
CA LEU A 69 -5.00 11.67 0.91
C LEU A 69 -5.14 12.87 -0.01
N ALA A 70 -5.77 12.66 -1.17
CA ALA A 70 -6.20 13.75 -2.02
C ALA A 70 -7.17 14.68 -1.27
N LYS A 71 -7.33 15.92 -1.73
CA LYS A 71 -8.27 16.88 -1.14
C LYS A 71 -9.70 16.30 -1.13
N GLY A 72 -10.26 16.11 0.07
CA GLY A 72 -11.59 15.52 0.25
C GLY A 72 -11.61 13.99 0.20
N GLY A 73 -10.46 13.34 0.09
CA GLY A 73 -10.30 11.90 0.20
C GLY A 73 -10.61 11.38 1.61
N THR A 74 -11.04 10.12 1.68
CA THR A 74 -11.31 9.42 2.93
C THR A 74 -10.30 8.30 3.17
N ARG A 75 -10.11 7.94 4.44
CA ARG A 75 -9.26 6.83 4.90
C ARG A 75 -9.95 5.47 4.94
N ASP A 76 -11.26 5.45 4.74
CA ASP A 76 -12.08 4.26 4.95
C ASP A 76 -11.65 3.09 4.06
N GLY A 77 -11.37 1.92 4.65
CA GLY A 77 -10.98 0.71 3.93
C GLY A 77 -9.53 0.66 3.43
N ILE A 78 -8.69 1.65 3.75
CA ILE A 78 -7.25 1.58 3.46
C ILE A 78 -6.58 0.49 4.31
N ASP A 79 -6.97 0.39 5.57
CA ASP A 79 -6.53 -0.65 6.50
C ASP A 79 -6.88 -2.06 6.02
N ASP A 80 -8.11 -2.25 5.51
CA ASP A 80 -8.54 -3.52 4.93
C ASP A 80 -7.70 -3.90 3.70
N LEU A 81 -7.41 -2.95 2.80
CA LEU A 81 -6.54 -3.20 1.65
C LEU A 81 -5.12 -3.61 2.07
N ILE A 82 -4.54 -2.93 3.06
CA ILE A 82 -3.22 -3.26 3.61
C ILE A 82 -3.25 -4.66 4.26
N ALA A 83 -4.30 -4.97 5.02
CA ALA A 83 -4.44 -6.26 5.69
C ALA A 83 -4.57 -7.41 4.69
N ASN A 84 -5.34 -7.20 3.62
CA ASN A 84 -5.66 -8.19 2.60
C ASN A 84 -4.54 -8.41 1.59
N LEU A 85 -3.57 -7.50 1.47
CA LEU A 85 -2.37 -7.72 0.64
C LEU A 85 -1.76 -9.10 0.94
N PHE A 86 -1.59 -9.44 2.20
CA PHE A 86 -0.84 -10.63 2.60
C PHE A 86 -1.60 -11.95 2.57
N ILE A 87 -2.86 -11.96 2.16
CA ILE A 87 -3.58 -13.21 1.90
C ILE A 87 -2.88 -13.98 0.76
N TYR A 88 -2.34 -13.26 -0.22
CA TYR A 88 -1.70 -13.85 -1.41
C TYR A 88 -0.17 -13.78 -1.41
N TYR A 89 0.45 -13.09 -0.44
CA TYR A 89 1.91 -12.90 -0.37
C TYR A 89 2.51 -13.47 0.94
N GLY A 90 1.96 -14.61 1.39
CA GLY A 90 2.47 -15.39 2.54
C GLY A 90 3.68 -16.25 2.18
N PRO A 91 4.46 -16.74 3.16
CA PRO A 91 5.53 -17.71 2.90
C PRO A 91 4.95 -18.95 2.20
N GLY A 92 5.44 -19.24 0.98
CA GLY A 92 4.99 -20.37 0.17
C GLY A 92 3.79 -20.11 -0.75
N VAL A 93 3.33 -18.86 -0.90
CA VAL A 93 2.28 -18.51 -1.85
C VAL A 93 2.93 -17.99 -3.13
N GLU A 94 2.66 -18.65 -4.26
CA GLU A 94 3.06 -18.16 -5.59
C GLU A 94 2.35 -16.82 -5.86
N VAL A 95 3.12 -15.84 -6.31
CA VAL A 95 2.57 -14.58 -6.81
C VAL A 95 1.62 -14.94 -7.96
N PRO A 96 0.37 -14.45 -7.98
CA PRO A 96 -0.54 -14.75 -9.08
C PRO A 96 0.11 -14.26 -10.38
N THR A 97 0.44 -15.19 -11.28
CA THR A 97 0.74 -14.84 -12.66
C THR A 97 -0.60 -14.54 -13.32
N ILE A 98 -0.81 -13.27 -13.71
CA ILE A 98 -1.89 -12.89 -14.61
C ILE A 98 -1.71 -13.70 -15.90
N PRO A 99 -2.68 -14.53 -16.32
CA PRO A 99 -2.58 -15.22 -17.60
C PRO A 99 -2.57 -14.17 -18.72
N GLU A 100 -1.60 -14.24 -19.62
CA GLU A 100 -1.64 -13.48 -20.87
C GLU A 100 -2.90 -13.91 -21.63
N GLU A 101 -3.78 -12.95 -21.93
CA GLU A 101 -4.96 -13.22 -22.76
C GLU A 101 -4.48 -13.48 -24.21
N ASP A 102 -4.76 -14.67 -24.74
CA ASP A 102 -4.48 -15.11 -26.13
C ASP A 102 -5.26 -14.30 -27.19
#